data_AF-A0A1I6P761-F1
#
_entry.id   AF-A0A1I6P761-F1
#
_cell.length_a   1.000
_cell.length_b   1.000
_cell.length_c   1.000
_cell.angle_alpha   90.00
_cell.angle_beta   90.00
_cell.angle_gamma   90.00
#
_symmetry.space_group_name_H-M   'P 1'
#
loop_
_entity.id
_entity.type
_entity.pdbx_description
1 polymer ?
#
loop_
_entity_poly.entity_id
_entity_poly.type
_entity_poly.pdbx_seq_one_letter_code
_entity_poly.pdbx_strand_id
1 'polypeptide(L)'
;MTDTRKHWLKLLTQLTEPIIIPLSQDKLKQTMPIEKKPDTKQEDYTHLEAFSRLLVGIAPWLETPAIDEGEKELQTRYLTYIKQALHVGTDPHSHDYFNFSEGLQPIVDSAFLAQALLRAPTSLWEPLPHETKQQIIHCLKQTRTRKPIYSNWLLFSAMIETFLYGVGEEDWDPMRIDFSLKQFNAWYVGDGTYSDGPRYHQDYYNSIVIHPMLVDIVTQTGVLHPDWDILKEPILTRSKRYSTILERMISPTGTFPATGRSLAYRTGIFHNLAHHAWREDLTDLSPGQLRAALDAVIEQTLEKSNTFNEAGYLTIGVSGHQPGLGEVYISTGSLYLASVIFLPLGLKETAPFWQDKAQPWTTKRLFNGEDLKNDYPLDN
;
A
#
# COMPACT_ATOMS: atom_id res chain seq x y z
N MET A 1 -24.98 1.78 -5.27
CA MET A 1 -23.81 1.47 -4.42
C MET A 1 -24.21 0.47 -3.31
N THR A 2 -23.48 -0.64 -3.16
CA THR A 2 -23.71 -1.64 -2.10
C THR A 2 -23.37 -1.11 -0.71
N ASP A 3 -23.95 -1.67 0.36
CA ASP A 3 -23.73 -1.21 1.74
C ASP A 3 -22.26 -1.37 2.18
N THR A 4 -21.60 -2.46 1.80
CA THR A 4 -20.16 -2.68 2.06
C THR A 4 -19.28 -1.62 1.39
N ARG A 5 -19.58 -1.21 0.15
CA ARG A 5 -18.79 -0.16 -0.52
C ARG A 5 -18.94 1.19 0.19
N LYS A 6 -20.15 1.57 0.58
CA LYS A 6 -20.40 2.79 1.37
C LYS A 6 -19.65 2.75 2.70
N HIS A 7 -19.64 1.60 3.36
CA HIS A 7 -18.92 1.38 4.59
C HIS A 7 -17.41 1.58 4.41
N TRP A 8 -16.82 0.97 3.38
CA TRP A 8 -15.39 1.12 3.06
C TRP A 8 -15.02 2.57 2.73
N LEU A 9 -15.86 3.27 1.96
CA LEU A 9 -15.63 4.67 1.62
C LEU A 9 -15.68 5.59 2.85
N LYS A 10 -16.54 5.28 3.84
CA LYS A 10 -16.60 6.01 5.11
C LYS A 10 -15.31 5.84 5.92
N LEU A 11 -14.79 4.62 6.03
CA LEU A 11 -13.53 4.35 6.73
C LEU A 11 -12.33 4.97 6.01
N LEU A 12 -12.29 4.86 4.67
CA LEU A 12 -11.28 5.53 3.87
C LEU A 12 -11.32 7.05 4.09
N THR A 13 -12.50 7.66 4.14
CA THR A 13 -12.69 9.09 4.46
C THR A 13 -12.14 9.45 5.83
N GLN A 14 -12.43 8.64 6.86
CA GLN A 14 -11.92 8.82 8.22
C GLN A 14 -10.39 8.78 8.28
N LEU A 15 -9.74 7.94 7.47
CA LEU A 15 -8.28 7.93 7.34
C LEU A 15 -7.79 9.14 6.55
N THR A 16 -8.50 9.52 5.49
CA THR A 16 -7.98 10.45 4.50
C THR A 16 -7.99 11.90 4.97
N GLU A 17 -9.11 12.37 5.52
CA GLU A 17 -9.32 13.79 5.84
C GLU A 17 -8.31 14.35 6.86
N PRO A 18 -7.93 13.62 7.95
CA PRO A 18 -6.93 14.10 8.91
C PRO A 18 -5.55 14.36 8.30
N ILE A 19 -5.23 13.74 7.16
CA ILE A 19 -3.93 13.91 6.50
C ILE A 19 -4.00 14.97 5.40
N ILE A 20 -4.91 14.80 4.44
CA ILE A 20 -4.86 15.63 3.22
C ILE A 20 -5.35 17.06 3.46
N ILE A 21 -6.28 17.27 4.41
CA ILE A 21 -6.84 18.61 4.65
C ILE A 21 -5.79 19.50 5.33
N PRO A 22 -5.17 19.13 6.46
CA PRO A 22 -4.14 19.97 7.07
C PRO A 22 -2.93 20.17 6.17
N LEU A 23 -2.51 19.14 5.43
CA LEU A 23 -1.38 19.24 4.50
C LEU A 23 -1.66 20.18 3.34
N SER A 24 -2.88 20.16 2.78
CA SER A 24 -3.27 21.13 1.76
C SER A 24 -3.27 22.60 2.25
N GLN A 25 -3.23 22.79 3.57
CA GLN A 25 -3.22 24.09 4.23
C GLN A 25 -1.87 24.45 4.85
N ASP A 26 -0.81 23.67 4.60
CA ASP A 26 0.53 23.88 5.16
C ASP A 26 0.55 23.83 6.70
N LYS A 27 -0.20 22.88 7.28
CA LYS A 27 -0.42 22.73 8.73
C LYS A 27 -0.25 21.31 9.28
N LEU A 28 0.00 20.29 8.46
CA LEU A 28 0.05 18.90 8.90
C LEU A 28 1.09 18.68 10.01
N LYS A 29 2.30 19.21 9.85
CA LYS A 29 3.36 19.10 10.88
C LYS A 29 3.00 19.77 12.20
N GLN A 30 2.14 20.78 12.15
CA GLN A 30 1.63 21.47 13.34
C GLN A 30 0.51 20.67 14.01
N THR A 31 -0.35 20.01 13.24
CA THR A 31 -1.61 19.43 13.74
C THR A 31 -1.59 17.92 13.94
N MET A 32 -0.71 17.18 13.26
CA MET A 32 -0.64 15.73 13.37
C MET A 32 0.07 15.33 14.68
N PRO A 33 -0.60 14.63 15.62
CA PRO A 33 0.07 14.08 16.77
C PRO A 33 1.02 12.96 16.33
N ILE A 34 2.20 12.90 16.96
CA ILE A 34 3.23 11.90 16.65
C ILE A 34 3.37 10.95 17.83
N GLU A 35 2.71 9.80 17.73
CA GLU A 35 2.96 8.65 18.59
C GLU A 35 4.15 7.87 18.04
N LYS A 36 5.19 7.67 18.85
CA LYS A 36 6.41 6.92 18.49
C LYS A 36 7.08 6.38 19.75
N LYS A 37 8.04 5.47 19.59
CA LYS A 37 8.93 5.09 20.70
C LYS A 37 9.80 6.27 21.16
N PRO A 38 10.05 6.42 22.49
CA PRO A 38 11.02 7.38 22.99
C PRO A 38 12.40 7.22 22.33
N ASP A 39 13.16 8.31 22.25
CA ASP A 39 14.54 8.35 21.73
C ASP A 39 14.72 7.93 20.25
N THR A 40 13.62 7.81 19.50
CA THR A 40 13.64 7.64 18.04
C THR A 40 13.48 8.98 17.33
N LYS A 41 13.83 9.05 16.04
CA LYS A 41 13.74 10.26 15.20
C LYS A 41 12.57 10.22 14.21
N GLN A 42 11.47 9.53 14.54
CA GLN A 42 10.37 9.34 13.59
C GLN A 42 9.62 10.63 13.22
N GLU A 43 9.72 11.68 14.03
CA GLU A 43 9.24 13.03 13.72
C GLU A 43 9.85 13.60 12.42
N ASP A 44 11.07 13.17 12.07
CA ASP A 44 11.76 13.61 10.85
C ASP A 44 11.18 12.97 9.57
N TYR A 45 10.35 11.92 9.70
CA TYR A 45 9.87 11.10 8.57
C TYR A 45 8.34 10.95 8.51
N THR A 46 7.67 10.97 9.67
CA THR A 46 6.27 10.54 9.84
C THR A 46 5.27 11.22 8.91
N HIS A 47 5.54 12.44 8.44
CA HIS A 47 4.58 13.20 7.63
C HIS A 47 4.57 12.73 6.17
N LEU A 48 5.74 12.52 5.56
CA LEU A 48 5.85 11.90 4.24
C LEU A 48 5.36 10.45 4.32
N GLU A 49 5.72 9.74 5.39
CA GLU A 49 5.28 8.39 5.67
C GLU A 49 3.75 8.30 5.71
N ALA A 50 3.07 9.16 6.49
CA ALA A 50 1.62 9.19 6.58
C ALA A 50 0.97 9.46 5.21
N PHE A 51 1.43 10.51 4.52
CA PHE A 51 0.84 10.96 3.27
C PHE A 51 1.04 9.93 2.14
N SER A 52 2.27 9.45 1.94
CA SER A 52 2.59 8.47 0.88
C SER A 52 1.87 7.14 1.08
N ARG A 53 1.82 6.63 2.32
CA ARG A 53 1.15 5.37 2.65
C ARG A 53 -0.37 5.46 2.59
N LEU A 54 -0.95 6.62 2.89
CA LEU A 54 -2.36 6.87 2.60
C LEU A 54 -2.60 6.91 1.08
N LEU A 55 -1.76 7.66 0.36
CA LEU A 55 -1.96 7.93 -1.07
C LEU A 55 -1.96 6.64 -1.90
N VAL A 56 -1.07 5.69 -1.57
CA VAL A 56 -0.97 4.40 -2.29
C VAL A 56 -2.24 3.54 -2.18
N GLY A 57 -3.02 3.67 -1.10
CA GLY A 57 -4.28 2.95 -0.91
C GLY A 57 -5.49 3.65 -1.52
N ILE A 58 -5.51 4.98 -1.52
CA ILE A 58 -6.61 5.76 -2.11
C ILE A 58 -6.49 5.96 -3.63
N ALA A 59 -5.29 5.86 -4.19
CA ALA A 59 -5.02 6.15 -5.60
C ALA A 59 -5.98 5.44 -6.57
N PRO A 60 -6.25 4.11 -6.48
CA PRO A 60 -7.19 3.46 -7.40
C PRO A 60 -8.61 4.03 -7.36
N TRP A 61 -9.09 4.41 -6.16
CA TRP A 61 -10.41 5.00 -6.01
C TRP A 61 -10.50 6.38 -6.67
N LEU A 62 -9.40 7.15 -6.69
CA LEU A 62 -9.33 8.44 -7.38
C LEU A 62 -9.20 8.31 -8.90
N GLU A 63 -8.59 7.21 -9.37
CA GLU A 63 -8.40 6.94 -10.80
C GLU A 63 -9.67 6.39 -11.48
N THR A 64 -10.50 5.63 -10.74
CA THR A 64 -11.74 5.11 -11.30
C THR A 64 -12.84 6.18 -11.39
N PRO A 65 -13.69 6.15 -12.44
CA PRO A 65 -14.88 6.99 -12.48
C PRO A 65 -15.77 6.80 -11.25
N ALA A 66 -16.30 7.91 -10.72
CA ALA A 66 -17.33 7.91 -9.68
C ALA A 66 -18.58 7.13 -10.10
N ILE A 67 -19.25 6.53 -9.12
CA ILE A 67 -20.46 5.74 -9.34
C ILE A 67 -21.72 6.61 -9.31
N ASP A 68 -21.73 7.64 -8.48
CA ASP A 68 -22.82 8.60 -8.35
C ASP A 68 -22.28 10.03 -8.12
N GLU A 69 -23.17 11.02 -8.09
CA GLU A 69 -22.77 12.42 -7.94
C GLU A 69 -22.13 12.69 -6.57
N GLY A 70 -22.54 11.98 -5.51
CA GLY A 70 -21.96 12.16 -4.18
C GLY A 70 -20.51 11.67 -4.10
N GLU A 71 -20.23 10.51 -4.70
CA GLU A 71 -18.86 10.00 -4.82
C GLU A 71 -18.00 10.91 -5.72
N LYS A 72 -18.58 11.45 -6.79
CA LYS A 72 -17.90 12.40 -7.69
C LYS A 72 -17.53 13.71 -7.01
N GLU A 73 -18.44 14.28 -6.23
CA GLU A 73 -18.17 15.46 -5.41
C GLU A 73 -17.03 15.18 -4.42
N LEU A 74 -17.05 14.01 -3.77
CA LEU A 74 -16.01 13.60 -2.82
C LEU A 74 -14.64 13.42 -3.50
N GLN A 75 -14.58 12.71 -4.64
CA GLN A 75 -13.37 12.55 -5.44
C GLN A 75 -12.82 13.91 -5.88
N THR A 76 -13.67 14.81 -6.39
CA THR A 76 -13.27 16.15 -6.84
C THR A 76 -12.66 16.96 -5.69
N ARG A 77 -13.29 16.91 -4.52
CA ARG A 77 -12.80 17.58 -3.31
C ARG A 77 -11.45 17.02 -2.87
N TYR A 78 -11.29 15.69 -2.84
CA TYR A 78 -10.03 15.05 -2.43
C TYR A 78 -8.91 15.28 -3.43
N LEU A 79 -9.18 15.21 -4.73
CA LEU A 79 -8.21 15.56 -5.77
C LEU A 79 -7.72 16.99 -5.61
N THR A 80 -8.60 17.92 -5.24
CA THR A 80 -8.21 19.32 -4.97
C THR A 80 -7.25 19.40 -3.79
N TYR A 81 -7.58 18.78 -2.64
CA TYR A 81 -6.70 18.78 -1.48
C TYR A 81 -5.38 18.04 -1.74
N ILE A 82 -5.40 16.90 -2.43
CA ILE A 82 -4.21 16.09 -2.71
C ILE A 82 -3.26 16.82 -3.67
N LYS A 83 -3.77 17.48 -4.71
CA LYS A 83 -2.92 18.28 -5.62
C LYS A 83 -2.23 19.41 -4.87
N GLN A 84 -2.96 20.11 -4.00
CA GLN A 84 -2.37 21.13 -3.13
C GLN A 84 -1.37 20.53 -2.14
N ALA A 85 -1.69 19.40 -1.53
CA ALA A 85 -0.82 18.68 -0.60
C ALA A 85 0.48 18.19 -1.26
N LEU A 86 0.42 17.73 -2.51
CA LEU A 86 1.60 17.35 -3.29
C LEU A 86 2.51 18.56 -3.54
N HIS A 87 1.93 19.71 -3.88
CA HIS A 87 2.69 20.95 -4.03
C HIS A 87 3.32 21.39 -2.71
N VAL A 88 2.53 21.52 -1.64
CA VAL A 88 3.00 21.92 -0.30
C VAL A 88 4.10 20.97 0.18
N GLY A 89 3.87 19.66 0.13
CA GLY A 89 4.82 18.66 0.61
C GLY A 89 6.13 18.59 -0.18
N THR A 90 6.20 19.17 -1.39
CA THR A 90 7.40 19.16 -2.24
C THR A 90 7.99 20.54 -2.53
N ASP A 91 7.35 21.61 -2.06
CA ASP A 91 7.87 22.97 -2.12
C ASP A 91 8.85 23.23 -0.96
N PRO A 92 10.16 23.47 -1.21
CA PRO A 92 11.14 23.73 -0.16
C PRO A 92 10.87 24.99 0.68
N HIS A 93 9.91 25.84 0.28
CA HIS A 93 9.49 27.02 1.04
C HIS A 93 8.28 26.80 1.95
N SER A 94 7.62 25.64 1.87
CA SER A 94 6.48 25.28 2.71
C SER A 94 6.92 24.87 4.12
N HIS A 95 6.09 25.16 5.13
CA HIS A 95 6.31 24.65 6.50
C HIS A 95 6.21 23.13 6.56
N ASP A 96 5.31 22.55 5.76
CA ASP A 96 5.07 21.13 5.60
C ASP A 96 5.99 20.42 4.59
N TYR A 97 7.00 21.10 4.01
CA TYR A 97 7.98 20.47 3.09
C TYR A 97 8.53 19.16 3.65
N PHE A 98 8.37 18.06 2.92
CA PHE A 98 8.78 16.76 3.41
C PHE A 98 10.29 16.54 3.36
N ASN A 99 10.76 15.66 4.23
CA ASN A 99 12.15 15.21 4.21
C ASN A 99 12.35 14.12 3.15
N PHE A 100 13.02 14.45 2.05
CA PHE A 100 13.40 13.51 0.98
C PHE A 100 14.88 13.09 1.01
N SER A 101 15.70 13.73 1.86
CA SER A 101 17.16 13.74 1.72
C SER A 101 17.94 13.40 3.00
N GLU A 102 17.33 13.43 4.19
CA GLU A 102 18.00 13.21 5.48
C GLU A 102 17.57 11.89 6.13
N GLY A 103 18.52 11.13 6.71
CA GLY A 103 18.29 9.76 7.23
C GLY A 103 17.89 8.72 6.17
N LEU A 104 17.79 7.43 6.51
CA LEU A 104 17.58 6.38 5.49
C LEU A 104 16.12 6.19 5.05
N GLN A 105 15.15 6.57 5.88
CA GLN A 105 13.72 6.34 5.69
C GLN A 105 13.12 6.96 4.42
N PRO A 106 13.54 8.15 3.92
CA PRO A 106 12.90 8.78 2.77
C PRO A 106 12.83 7.93 1.49
N ILE A 107 13.75 6.97 1.30
CA ILE A 107 13.67 6.05 0.14
C ILE A 107 12.39 5.18 0.20
N VAL A 108 11.96 4.78 1.39
CA VAL A 108 10.77 3.95 1.61
C VAL A 108 9.52 4.74 1.30
N ASP A 109 9.39 5.92 1.90
CA ASP A 109 8.16 6.71 1.80
C ASP A 109 8.02 7.33 0.40
N SER A 110 9.14 7.70 -0.22
CA SER A 110 9.18 8.13 -1.64
C SER A 110 8.74 7.03 -2.60
N ALA A 111 9.04 5.77 -2.30
CA ALA A 111 8.61 4.65 -3.12
C ALA A 111 7.09 4.43 -3.06
N PHE A 112 6.47 4.60 -1.88
CA PHE A 112 5.01 4.57 -1.77
C PHE A 112 4.35 5.77 -2.48
N LEU A 113 4.95 6.96 -2.40
CA LEU A 113 4.50 8.12 -3.18
C LEU A 113 4.57 7.83 -4.69
N ALA A 114 5.71 7.34 -5.17
CA ALA A 114 5.91 6.95 -6.56
C ALA A 114 4.90 5.88 -7.02
N GLN A 115 4.69 4.84 -6.20
CA GLN A 115 3.71 3.79 -6.46
C GLN A 115 2.27 4.35 -6.56
N ALA A 116 1.92 5.29 -5.69
CA ALA A 116 0.59 5.93 -5.72
C ALA A 116 0.36 6.73 -7.00
N LEU A 117 1.35 7.52 -7.43
CA LEU A 117 1.30 8.29 -8.67
C LEU A 117 1.26 7.38 -9.90
N LEU A 118 1.97 6.26 -9.88
CA LEU A 118 1.94 5.23 -10.91
C LEU A 118 0.58 4.52 -11.03
N ARG A 119 -0.14 4.35 -9.92
CA ARG A 119 -1.46 3.71 -9.88
C ARG A 119 -2.59 4.63 -10.36
N ALA A 120 -2.41 5.94 -10.27
CA ALA A 120 -3.41 6.93 -10.66
C ALA A 120 -2.82 8.06 -11.53
N PRO A 121 -2.26 7.73 -12.71
CA PRO A 121 -1.55 8.71 -13.53
C PRO A 121 -2.48 9.81 -14.05
N THR A 122 -3.72 9.49 -14.43
CA THR A 122 -4.64 10.48 -15.04
C THR A 122 -5.26 11.41 -14.00
N SER A 123 -5.51 10.89 -12.78
CA SER A 123 -6.10 11.68 -11.70
C SER A 123 -5.08 12.42 -10.84
N LEU A 124 -3.93 11.81 -10.54
CA LEU A 124 -2.93 12.37 -9.61
C LEU A 124 -1.73 13.02 -10.28
N TRP A 125 -1.23 12.49 -11.41
CA TRP A 125 0.00 13.01 -12.02
C TRP A 125 -0.27 14.01 -13.14
N GLU A 126 -0.97 13.59 -14.19
CA GLU A 126 -1.22 14.40 -15.38
C GLU A 126 -1.76 15.80 -15.10
N PRO A 127 -2.72 16.00 -14.17
CA PRO A 127 -3.30 17.31 -13.92
C PRO A 127 -2.43 18.25 -13.08
N LEU A 128 -1.28 17.79 -12.57
CA LEU A 128 -0.40 18.65 -11.77
C LEU A 128 0.25 19.74 -12.62
N PRO A 129 0.41 20.96 -12.08
CA PRO A 129 1.23 21.99 -12.71
C PRO A 129 2.64 21.49 -12.98
N HIS A 130 3.27 21.99 -14.04
CA HIS A 130 4.63 21.63 -14.41
C HIS A 130 5.63 21.83 -13.26
N GLU A 131 5.50 22.92 -12.50
CA GLU A 131 6.34 23.20 -11.33
C GLU A 131 6.25 22.10 -10.28
N THR A 132 5.04 21.69 -9.87
CA THR A 132 4.85 20.61 -8.90
C THR A 132 5.40 19.28 -9.40
N LYS A 133 5.26 18.98 -10.70
CA LYS A 133 5.87 17.78 -11.30
C LYS A 133 7.39 17.80 -11.16
N GLN A 134 8.03 18.93 -11.46
CA GLN A 134 9.48 19.09 -11.32
C GLN A 134 9.93 19.00 -9.86
N GLN A 135 9.17 19.56 -8.91
CA GLN A 135 9.43 19.43 -7.48
C GLN A 135 9.39 17.97 -7.03
N ILE A 136 8.35 17.22 -7.40
CA ILE A 136 8.23 15.78 -7.10
C ILE A 136 9.41 15.00 -7.69
N ILE A 137 9.70 15.18 -8.98
CA ILE A 137 10.83 14.51 -9.65
C ILE A 137 12.16 14.80 -8.94
N HIS A 138 12.41 16.07 -8.60
CA HIS A 138 13.60 16.48 -7.86
C HIS A 138 13.68 15.76 -6.50
N CYS A 139 12.60 15.79 -5.73
CA CYS A 139 12.50 15.14 -4.42
C CYS A 139 12.76 13.62 -4.52
N LEU A 140 12.15 12.94 -5.49
CA LEU A 140 12.37 11.51 -5.70
C LEU A 140 13.83 11.19 -6.06
N LYS A 141 14.48 12.01 -6.91
CA LYS A 141 15.88 11.83 -7.28
C LYS A 141 16.86 12.07 -6.12
N GLN A 142 16.50 12.87 -5.11
CA GLN A 142 17.35 13.06 -3.91
C GLN A 142 17.60 11.74 -3.15
N THR A 143 16.68 10.78 -3.26
CA THR A 143 16.81 9.46 -2.62
C THR A 143 17.95 8.62 -3.22
N ARG A 144 18.47 8.97 -4.41
CA ARG A 144 19.57 8.24 -5.06
C ARG A 144 20.87 8.24 -4.26
N THR A 145 21.04 9.20 -3.36
CA THR A 145 22.23 9.37 -2.50
C THR A 145 22.43 8.26 -1.47
N ARG A 146 21.45 7.36 -1.31
CA ARG A 146 21.42 6.39 -0.21
C ARG A 146 21.52 4.97 -0.75
N LYS A 147 22.27 4.14 -0.04
CA LYS A 147 22.33 2.71 -0.31
C LYS A 147 21.13 2.03 0.38
N PRO A 148 20.22 1.37 -0.35
CA PRO A 148 19.14 0.61 0.27
C PRO A 148 19.71 -0.52 1.12
N ILE A 149 19.01 -0.85 2.22
CA ILE A 149 19.29 -2.06 2.99
C ILE A 149 19.10 -3.28 2.08
N TYR A 150 19.89 -4.32 2.26
CA TYR A 150 19.87 -5.50 1.40
C TYR A 150 18.70 -6.44 1.78
N SER A 151 17.49 -5.99 1.44
CA SER A 151 16.18 -6.62 1.70
C SER A 151 15.13 -6.04 0.72
N ASN A 152 13.84 -6.03 1.07
CA ASN A 152 12.77 -5.30 0.37
C ASN A 152 13.07 -3.84 0.07
N TRP A 153 14.04 -3.23 0.74
CA TRP A 153 14.50 -1.88 0.43
C TRP A 153 15.05 -1.71 -0.99
N LEU A 154 15.49 -2.79 -1.63
CA LEU A 154 15.84 -2.76 -3.06
C LEU A 154 14.63 -2.35 -3.91
N LEU A 155 13.44 -2.88 -3.59
CA LEU A 155 12.20 -2.57 -4.33
C LEU A 155 11.77 -1.12 -4.18
N PHE A 156 12.05 -0.47 -3.06
CA PHE A 156 11.78 0.96 -2.93
C PHE A 156 12.56 1.77 -3.96
N SER A 157 13.85 1.47 -4.11
CA SER A 157 14.67 2.13 -5.13
C SER A 157 14.19 1.83 -6.55
N ALA A 158 13.80 0.58 -6.83
CA ALA A 158 13.30 0.19 -8.14
C ALA A 158 11.93 0.81 -8.47
N MET A 159 11.04 0.95 -7.49
CA MET A 159 9.73 1.57 -7.66
C MET A 159 9.84 3.06 -7.99
N ILE A 160 10.76 3.78 -7.33
CA ILE A 160 11.05 5.18 -7.63
C ILE A 160 11.53 5.31 -9.09
N GLU A 161 12.50 4.51 -9.52
CA GLU A 161 13.00 4.57 -10.90
C GLU A 161 11.97 4.10 -11.92
N THR A 162 11.09 3.17 -11.56
CA THR A 162 9.96 2.75 -12.40
C THR A 162 9.01 3.91 -12.68
N PHE A 163 8.71 4.71 -11.65
CA PHE A 163 7.91 5.91 -11.83
C PHE A 163 8.63 6.97 -12.67
N LEU A 164 9.92 7.23 -12.39
CA LEU A 164 10.72 8.19 -13.17
C LEU A 164 10.77 7.82 -14.65
N TYR A 165 10.97 6.53 -14.97
CA TYR A 165 10.83 6.00 -16.32
C TYR A 165 9.43 6.28 -16.91
N GLY A 166 8.37 5.93 -16.16
CA GLY A 166 6.99 6.06 -16.61
C GLY A 166 6.56 7.49 -16.91
N VAL A 167 7.18 8.49 -16.27
CA VAL A 167 6.92 9.92 -16.54
C VAL A 167 7.90 10.56 -17.52
N GLY A 168 8.82 9.77 -18.10
CA GLY A 168 9.69 10.19 -19.20
C GLY A 168 11.03 10.82 -18.79
N GLU A 169 11.49 10.62 -17.55
CA GLU A 169 12.80 11.12 -17.12
C GLU A 169 13.93 10.36 -17.81
N GLU A 170 14.77 11.02 -18.61
CA GLU A 170 15.83 10.38 -19.42
C GLU A 170 16.95 9.74 -18.58
N ASP A 171 17.19 10.23 -17.37
CA ASP A 171 18.23 9.76 -16.46
C ASP A 171 17.71 8.77 -15.42
N TRP A 172 16.57 8.12 -15.65
CA TRP A 172 16.11 6.98 -14.84
C TRP A 172 17.18 5.87 -14.80
N ASP A 173 17.28 5.15 -13.68
CA ASP A 173 18.37 4.19 -13.43
C ASP A 173 17.87 2.73 -13.59
N PRO A 174 18.01 2.10 -14.77
CA PRO A 174 17.60 0.72 -15.00
C PRO A 174 18.33 -0.29 -14.13
N MET A 175 19.53 0.02 -13.61
CA MET A 175 20.29 -0.90 -12.77
C MET A 175 19.55 -1.17 -11.46
N ARG A 176 18.88 -0.17 -10.88
CA ARG A 176 18.11 -0.34 -9.64
C ARG A 176 16.95 -1.31 -9.83
N ILE A 177 16.30 -1.27 -10.99
CA ILE A 177 15.23 -2.21 -11.36
C ILE A 177 15.82 -3.59 -11.61
N ASP A 178 16.84 -3.69 -12.48
CA ASP A 178 17.51 -4.95 -12.83
C ASP A 178 18.00 -5.73 -11.61
N PHE A 179 18.74 -5.06 -10.74
CA PHE A 179 19.29 -5.64 -9.53
C PHE A 179 18.19 -6.13 -8.59
N SER A 180 17.11 -5.36 -8.44
CA SER A 180 16.00 -5.74 -7.58
C SER A 180 15.27 -6.97 -8.13
N LEU A 181 14.95 -7.00 -9.42
CA LEU A 181 14.28 -8.15 -10.05
C LEU A 181 15.13 -9.42 -9.95
N LYS A 182 16.44 -9.32 -10.27
CA LYS A 182 17.37 -10.46 -10.18
C LYS A 182 17.54 -10.95 -8.74
N GLN A 183 17.66 -10.04 -7.77
CA GLN A 183 17.79 -10.43 -6.37
C GLN A 183 16.52 -11.07 -5.82
N PHE A 184 15.34 -10.53 -6.13
CA PHE A 184 14.10 -11.14 -5.69
C PHE A 184 13.87 -12.51 -6.36
N ASN A 185 14.28 -12.69 -7.61
CA ASN A 185 14.27 -14.02 -8.21
C ASN A 185 15.20 -14.99 -7.47
N ALA A 186 16.39 -14.55 -7.05
CA ALA A 186 17.32 -15.37 -6.26
C ALA A 186 16.86 -15.62 -4.80
N TRP A 187 16.06 -14.72 -4.24
CA TRP A 187 15.49 -14.80 -2.90
C TRP A 187 14.14 -15.52 -2.84
N TYR A 188 13.67 -16.06 -3.96
CA TYR A 188 12.46 -16.88 -3.97
C TYR A 188 12.73 -18.19 -3.21
N VAL A 189 12.00 -18.44 -2.12
CA VAL A 189 12.19 -19.63 -1.28
C VAL A 189 11.24 -20.77 -1.65
N GLY A 190 10.16 -20.47 -2.36
CA GLY A 190 9.12 -21.44 -2.71
C GLY A 190 7.73 -21.02 -2.24
N ASP A 191 6.72 -21.64 -2.83
CA ASP A 191 5.29 -21.46 -2.55
C ASP A 191 4.83 -19.99 -2.41
N GLY A 192 5.25 -19.14 -3.35
CA GLY A 192 4.90 -17.71 -3.34
C GLY A 192 5.62 -16.88 -2.27
N THR A 193 6.65 -17.42 -1.61
CA THR A 193 7.36 -16.72 -0.53
C THR A 193 8.77 -16.30 -0.98
N TYR A 194 9.17 -15.09 -0.59
CA TYR A 194 10.52 -14.55 -0.71
C TYR A 194 11.16 -14.41 0.67
N SER A 195 12.50 -14.54 0.75
CA SER A 195 13.23 -14.48 2.01
C SER A 195 13.36 -13.09 2.63
N ASP A 196 13.13 -12.02 1.87
CA ASP A 196 13.38 -10.62 2.29
C ASP A 196 14.86 -10.36 2.64
N GLY A 197 15.78 -11.00 1.89
CA GLY A 197 17.22 -10.88 2.11
C GLY A 197 17.93 -12.23 2.18
N PRO A 198 19.19 -12.27 2.65
CA PRO A 198 19.97 -13.52 2.73
C PRO A 198 19.42 -14.59 3.68
N ARG A 199 18.51 -14.22 4.59
CA ARG A 199 17.89 -15.13 5.56
C ARG A 199 16.39 -14.93 5.50
N TYR A 200 15.65 -16.03 5.60
CA TYR A 200 14.19 -15.99 5.66
C TYR A 200 13.69 -15.31 6.94
N HIS A 201 12.77 -14.37 6.79
CA HIS A 201 12.03 -13.74 7.88
C HIS A 201 10.55 -14.09 7.76
N GLN A 202 9.99 -14.79 8.76
CA GLN A 202 8.55 -15.03 8.84
C GLN A 202 7.85 -13.77 9.39
N ASP A 203 7.55 -12.86 8.47
CA ASP A 203 6.70 -11.69 8.70
C ASP A 203 5.80 -11.45 7.47
N TYR A 204 5.08 -10.33 7.45
CA TYR A 204 4.13 -10.02 6.39
C TYR A 204 4.70 -9.15 5.26
N TYR A 205 6.02 -8.92 5.17
CA TYR A 205 6.60 -8.06 4.11
C TYR A 205 6.42 -8.63 2.70
N ASN A 206 6.24 -9.94 2.58
CA ASN A 206 5.81 -10.56 1.32
C ASN A 206 4.50 -9.92 0.81
N SER A 207 3.55 -9.65 1.70
CA SER A 207 2.31 -8.94 1.37
C SER A 207 2.49 -7.44 1.32
N ILE A 208 3.11 -6.85 2.35
CA ILE A 208 3.10 -5.41 2.60
C ILE A 208 3.84 -4.65 1.48
N VAL A 209 4.94 -5.22 1.00
CA VAL A 209 5.86 -4.57 0.04
C VAL A 209 6.15 -5.44 -1.17
N ILE A 210 6.63 -6.66 -0.94
CA ILE A 210 7.39 -7.42 -1.95
C ILE A 210 6.53 -7.75 -3.16
N HIS A 211 5.43 -8.47 -2.97
CA HIS A 211 4.57 -8.86 -4.09
C HIS A 211 3.93 -7.66 -4.79
N PRO A 212 3.28 -6.70 -4.09
CA PRO A 212 2.69 -5.56 -4.77
C PRO A 212 3.69 -4.75 -5.60
N MET A 213 4.89 -4.47 -5.05
CA MET A 213 5.89 -3.70 -5.79
C MET A 213 6.51 -4.49 -6.93
N LEU A 214 6.80 -5.78 -6.77
CA LEU A 214 7.31 -6.62 -7.87
C LEU A 214 6.31 -6.67 -9.03
N VAL A 215 5.03 -6.88 -8.73
CA VAL A 215 3.96 -6.91 -9.74
C VAL A 215 3.86 -5.57 -10.46
N ASP A 216 3.83 -4.46 -9.72
CA ASP A 216 3.74 -3.12 -10.31
C ASP A 216 4.98 -2.79 -11.17
N ILE A 217 6.19 -3.08 -10.67
CA ILE A 217 7.45 -2.86 -11.40
C ILE A 217 7.48 -3.67 -12.71
N VAL A 218 7.27 -4.98 -12.65
CA VAL A 218 7.39 -5.84 -13.84
C VAL A 218 6.27 -5.60 -14.85
N THR A 219 5.09 -5.16 -14.38
CA THR A 219 3.98 -4.78 -15.28
C THR A 219 4.36 -3.56 -16.14
N GLN A 220 5.05 -2.58 -15.55
CA GLN A 220 5.42 -1.34 -16.24
C GLN A 220 6.72 -1.45 -17.05
N THR A 221 7.68 -2.21 -16.55
CA THR A 221 9.05 -2.19 -17.07
C THR A 221 9.42 -3.47 -17.82
N GLY A 222 8.65 -4.57 -17.66
CA GLY A 222 8.99 -5.87 -18.27
C GLY A 222 9.23 -5.79 -19.78
N VAL A 223 8.44 -4.97 -20.48
CA VAL A 223 8.54 -4.78 -21.94
C VAL A 223 9.85 -4.14 -22.41
N LEU A 224 10.64 -3.55 -21.51
CA LEU A 224 11.89 -2.86 -21.86
C LEU A 224 13.05 -3.80 -22.13
N HIS A 225 13.08 -4.93 -21.42
CA HIS A 225 14.19 -5.87 -21.49
C HIS A 225 13.67 -7.31 -21.48
N PRO A 226 14.07 -8.17 -22.44
CA PRO A 226 13.61 -9.55 -22.49
C PRO A 226 13.87 -10.36 -21.20
N ASP A 227 14.95 -10.08 -20.48
CA ASP A 227 15.27 -10.74 -19.21
C ASP A 227 14.40 -10.27 -18.03
N TRP A 228 13.75 -9.11 -18.15
CA TRP A 228 12.72 -8.66 -17.19
C TRP A 228 11.35 -9.23 -17.56
N ASP A 229 11.00 -9.24 -18.85
CA ASP A 229 9.72 -9.76 -19.33
C ASP A 229 9.51 -11.24 -18.93
N ILE A 230 10.56 -12.07 -19.04
CA ILE A 230 10.50 -13.49 -18.65
C ILE A 230 10.20 -13.70 -17.15
N LEU A 231 10.43 -12.69 -16.30
CA LEU A 231 10.15 -12.75 -14.86
C LEU A 231 8.68 -12.40 -14.54
N LYS A 232 7.94 -11.81 -15.48
CA LYS A 232 6.57 -11.33 -15.26
C LYS A 232 5.62 -12.44 -14.84
N GLU A 233 5.55 -13.52 -15.62
CA GLU A 233 4.69 -14.66 -15.30
C GLU A 233 5.08 -15.33 -13.98
N PRO A 234 6.35 -15.69 -13.72
CA PRO A 234 6.76 -16.20 -12.41
C PRO A 234 6.38 -15.28 -11.24
N ILE A 235 6.58 -13.97 -11.36
CA ILE A 235 6.22 -13.00 -10.32
C ILE A 235 4.70 -13.01 -10.09
N LEU A 236 3.89 -12.96 -11.15
CA LEU A 236 2.43 -12.98 -11.03
C LEU A 236 1.93 -14.30 -10.41
N THR A 237 2.46 -15.45 -10.83
CA THR A 237 2.09 -16.75 -10.27
C THR A 237 2.42 -16.84 -8.77
N ARG A 238 3.63 -16.42 -8.39
CA ARG A 238 4.06 -16.39 -6.97
C ARG A 238 3.18 -15.46 -6.13
N SER A 239 2.84 -14.29 -6.68
CA SER A 239 2.01 -13.29 -6.02
C SER A 239 0.57 -13.76 -5.81
N LYS A 240 -0.03 -14.39 -6.82
CA LYS A 240 -1.37 -15.00 -6.70
C LYS A 240 -1.39 -16.15 -5.70
N ARG A 241 -0.35 -17.00 -5.69
CA ARG A 241 -0.23 -18.06 -4.68
C ARG A 241 -0.19 -17.48 -3.27
N TYR A 242 0.62 -16.45 -3.04
CA TYR A 242 0.71 -15.83 -1.73
C TYR A 242 -0.61 -15.19 -1.30
N SER A 243 -1.42 -14.65 -2.23
CA SER A 243 -2.79 -14.20 -1.94
C SER A 243 -3.69 -15.33 -1.42
N THR A 244 -3.61 -16.52 -2.03
CA THR A 244 -4.34 -17.72 -1.54
C THR A 244 -3.91 -18.11 -0.13
N ILE A 245 -2.61 -18.11 0.15
CA ILE A 245 -2.08 -18.37 1.50
C ILE A 245 -2.56 -17.32 2.49
N LEU A 246 -2.51 -16.05 2.11
CA LEU A 246 -2.89 -14.93 2.97
C LEU A 246 -4.38 -14.92 3.31
N GLU A 247 -5.25 -15.24 2.35
CA GLU A 247 -6.69 -15.41 2.58
C GLU A 247 -6.97 -16.57 3.56
N ARG A 248 -6.25 -17.69 3.41
CA ARG A 248 -6.34 -18.84 4.31
C ARG A 248 -5.85 -18.54 5.73
N MET A 249 -4.99 -17.53 5.92
CA MET A 249 -4.57 -17.08 7.24
C MET A 249 -5.65 -16.28 7.99
N ILE A 250 -6.70 -15.84 7.32
CA ILE A 250 -7.82 -15.14 7.97
C ILE A 250 -8.65 -16.18 8.73
N SER A 251 -8.67 -16.07 10.06
CA SER A 251 -9.47 -16.92 10.94
C SER A 251 -10.96 -16.80 10.62
N PRO A 252 -11.84 -17.70 11.08
CA PRO A 252 -13.28 -17.62 10.84
C PRO A 252 -13.96 -16.33 11.36
N THR A 253 -13.28 -15.58 12.23
CA THR A 253 -13.76 -14.33 12.83
C THR A 253 -13.08 -13.07 12.28
N GLY A 254 -12.24 -13.19 11.25
CA GLY A 254 -11.56 -12.05 10.62
C GLY A 254 -10.25 -11.65 11.28
N THR A 255 -9.82 -12.35 12.33
CA THR A 255 -8.48 -12.18 12.91
C THR A 255 -7.43 -12.95 12.09
N PHE A 256 -6.15 -12.74 12.36
CA PHE A 256 -5.05 -13.43 11.68
C PHE A 256 -3.89 -13.64 12.64
N PRO A 257 -2.93 -14.55 12.35
CA PRO A 257 -1.76 -14.77 13.20
C PRO A 257 -0.98 -13.47 13.44
N ALA A 258 -0.85 -13.07 14.70
CA ALA A 258 -0.08 -11.88 15.08
C ALA A 258 1.43 -12.22 15.18
N THR A 259 2.04 -12.55 14.05
CA THR A 259 3.46 -12.98 13.98
C THR A 259 4.32 -12.04 13.17
N GLY A 260 5.58 -11.92 13.57
CA GLY A 260 6.56 -11.09 12.87
C GLY A 260 6.49 -9.62 13.25
N ARG A 261 7.16 -8.80 12.46
CA ARG A 261 7.29 -7.35 12.68
C ARG A 261 6.26 -6.55 11.89
N SER A 262 6.08 -5.29 12.25
CA SER A 262 5.20 -4.31 11.58
C SER A 262 3.71 -4.65 11.65
N LEU A 263 3.29 -5.39 12.69
CA LEU A 263 1.88 -5.74 12.91
C LEU A 263 0.99 -4.50 13.09
N ALA A 264 1.56 -3.38 13.54
CA ALA A 264 0.87 -2.10 13.68
C ALA A 264 0.35 -1.51 12.35
N TYR A 265 0.72 -2.08 11.19
CA TYR A 265 0.13 -1.72 9.90
C TYR A 265 -1.30 -2.25 9.71
N ARG A 266 -1.81 -3.08 10.64
CA ARG A 266 -3.20 -3.56 10.66
C ARG A 266 -3.59 -4.23 9.35
N THR A 267 -4.57 -3.66 8.64
CA THR A 267 -5.04 -4.11 7.34
C THR A 267 -3.97 -4.02 6.24
N GLY A 268 -2.88 -3.26 6.45
CA GLY A 268 -1.74 -3.20 5.54
C GLY A 268 -1.05 -4.55 5.31
N ILE A 269 -1.22 -5.49 6.24
CA ILE A 269 -0.82 -6.90 6.09
C ILE A 269 -1.49 -7.56 4.88
N PHE A 270 -2.64 -7.07 4.42
CA PHE A 270 -3.41 -7.64 3.31
C PHE A 270 -3.26 -6.85 2.01
N HIS A 271 -2.21 -6.05 1.86
CA HIS A 271 -1.93 -5.31 0.62
C HIS A 271 -1.94 -6.20 -0.61
N ASN A 272 -1.26 -7.35 -0.61
CA ASN A 272 -1.22 -8.22 -1.79
C ASN A 272 -2.60 -8.80 -2.14
N LEU A 273 -3.39 -9.20 -1.15
CA LEU A 273 -4.73 -9.73 -1.38
C LEU A 273 -5.67 -8.65 -1.93
N ALA A 274 -5.62 -7.44 -1.37
CA ALA A 274 -6.38 -6.29 -1.85
C ALA A 274 -5.92 -5.84 -3.25
N HIS A 275 -4.61 -5.92 -3.53
CA HIS A 275 -4.03 -5.60 -4.82
C HIS A 275 -4.55 -6.55 -5.90
N HIS A 276 -4.54 -7.86 -5.65
CA HIS A 276 -5.08 -8.86 -6.57
C HIS A 276 -6.61 -8.82 -6.71
N ALA A 277 -7.33 -8.45 -5.64
CA ALA A 277 -8.76 -8.17 -5.73
C ALA A 277 -9.05 -6.98 -6.66
N TRP A 278 -8.25 -5.91 -6.60
CA TRP A 278 -8.36 -4.77 -7.52
C TRP A 278 -7.95 -5.12 -8.97
N ARG A 279 -6.99 -6.03 -9.16
CA ARG A 279 -6.57 -6.48 -10.49
C ARG A 279 -7.53 -7.48 -11.16
N GLU A 280 -8.51 -8.01 -10.43
CA GLU A 280 -9.48 -9.00 -10.88
C GLU A 280 -8.83 -10.24 -11.53
N ASP A 281 -7.68 -10.68 -11.02
CA ASP A 281 -6.84 -11.71 -11.66
C ASP A 281 -6.65 -13.01 -10.84
N LEU A 282 -7.39 -13.17 -9.74
CA LEU A 282 -7.44 -14.41 -8.96
C LEU A 282 -8.52 -15.36 -9.50
N THR A 283 -8.12 -16.62 -9.70
CA THR A 283 -9.02 -17.69 -10.18
C THR A 283 -9.50 -18.62 -9.08
N ASP A 284 -8.70 -18.76 -8.01
CA ASP A 284 -8.94 -19.75 -6.96
C ASP A 284 -9.80 -19.22 -5.81
N LEU A 285 -9.99 -17.90 -5.76
CA LEU A 285 -10.79 -17.18 -4.76
C LEU A 285 -11.87 -16.38 -5.47
N SER A 286 -13.13 -16.55 -5.08
CA SER A 286 -14.22 -15.78 -5.70
C SER A 286 -14.20 -14.31 -5.24
N PRO A 287 -14.68 -13.36 -6.06
CA PRO A 287 -14.72 -11.95 -5.67
C PRO A 287 -15.57 -11.69 -4.42
N GLY A 288 -16.73 -12.36 -4.29
CA GLY A 288 -17.58 -12.28 -3.11
C GLY A 288 -16.94 -12.87 -1.84
N GLN A 289 -16.06 -13.87 -2.00
CA GLN A 289 -15.24 -14.45 -0.93
C GLN A 289 -14.15 -13.49 -0.46
N LEU A 290 -13.42 -12.90 -1.41
CA LEU A 290 -12.39 -11.90 -1.14
C LEU A 290 -12.96 -10.69 -0.41
N ARG A 291 -14.08 -10.13 -0.90
CA ARG A 291 -14.74 -8.98 -0.25
C ARG A 291 -15.09 -9.29 1.20
N ALA A 292 -15.73 -10.43 1.46
CA ALA A 292 -16.14 -10.81 2.80
C ALA A 292 -14.94 -11.06 3.75
N ALA A 293 -13.85 -11.61 3.23
CA ALA A 293 -12.63 -11.84 4.01
C ALA A 293 -11.96 -10.52 4.43
N LEU A 294 -11.78 -9.59 3.47
CA LEU A 294 -11.19 -8.27 3.74
C LEU A 294 -12.07 -7.43 4.66
N ASP A 295 -13.40 -7.47 4.48
CA ASP A 295 -14.36 -6.78 5.34
C ASP A 295 -14.26 -7.26 6.80
N ALA A 296 -14.16 -8.57 7.02
CA ALA A 296 -13.96 -9.13 8.36
C ALA A 296 -12.63 -8.69 9.00
N VAL A 297 -11.56 -8.54 8.23
CA VAL A 297 -10.28 -8.00 8.74
C VAL A 297 -10.41 -6.53 9.11
N ILE A 298 -11.12 -5.74 8.30
CA ILE A 298 -11.41 -4.32 8.58
C ILE A 298 -12.15 -4.19 9.92
N GLU A 299 -13.21 -4.97 10.15
CA GLU A 299 -13.95 -4.96 11.41
C GLU A 299 -13.06 -5.30 12.62
N GLN A 300 -12.11 -6.24 12.45
CA GLN A 300 -11.24 -6.65 13.55
C GLN A 300 -10.11 -5.67 13.86
N THR A 301 -9.73 -4.80 12.92
CA THR A 301 -8.50 -4.00 13.04
C THR A 301 -8.69 -2.50 12.94
N LEU A 302 -9.74 -2.00 12.27
CA LEU A 302 -10.01 -0.57 12.13
C LEU A 302 -11.17 -0.09 13.01
N GLU A 303 -12.12 -0.97 13.34
CA GLU A 303 -13.36 -0.57 14.03
C GLU A 303 -13.36 -0.84 15.54
N LYS A 304 -12.24 -1.29 16.09
CA LYS A 304 -12.12 -1.49 17.53
C LYS A 304 -11.93 -0.16 18.26
N SER A 305 -12.44 -0.09 19.48
CA SER A 305 -12.26 1.05 20.36
C SER A 305 -10.78 1.45 20.47
N ASN A 306 -10.52 2.76 20.52
CA ASN A 306 -9.19 3.36 20.59
C ASN A 306 -8.28 3.11 19.37
N THR A 307 -8.80 2.60 18.25
CA THR A 307 -8.03 2.51 16.99
C THR A 307 -7.70 3.91 16.44
N PHE A 308 -8.59 4.86 16.67
CA PHE A 308 -8.37 6.28 16.40
C PHE A 308 -8.28 7.04 17.72
N ASN A 309 -7.39 8.04 17.78
CA ASN A 309 -7.34 8.99 18.89
C ASN A 309 -8.45 10.05 18.77
N GLU A 310 -8.56 10.92 19.78
CA GLU A 310 -9.58 11.98 19.82
C GLU A 310 -9.46 12.98 18.65
N ALA A 311 -8.26 13.12 18.07
CA ALA A 311 -7.99 13.97 16.90
C ALA A 311 -8.25 13.24 15.56
N GLY A 312 -8.69 11.98 15.57
CA GLY A 312 -9.03 11.21 14.37
C GLY A 312 -7.87 10.49 13.70
N TYR A 313 -6.68 10.43 14.31
CA TYR A 313 -5.52 9.72 13.75
C TYR A 313 -5.43 8.29 14.30
N LEU A 314 -4.87 7.38 13.50
CA LEU A 314 -4.60 6.01 13.94
C LEU A 314 -3.64 5.99 15.15
N THR A 315 -3.89 5.07 16.07
CA THR A 315 -3.01 4.77 17.21
C THR A 315 -2.22 3.49 16.96
N ILE A 316 -1.03 3.37 17.58
CA ILE A 316 -0.18 2.19 17.40
C ILE A 316 -0.89 0.95 17.95
N GLY A 317 -1.09 -0.06 17.10
CA GLY A 317 -1.66 -1.35 17.49
C GLY A 317 -2.20 -2.17 16.31
N VAL A 318 -2.61 -3.41 16.57
CA VAL A 318 -3.29 -4.28 15.59
C VAL A 318 -4.80 -4.11 15.67
N SER A 319 -5.31 -3.99 16.90
CA SER A 319 -6.74 -4.02 17.22
C SER A 319 -6.97 -3.15 18.47
N GLY A 320 -7.38 -1.90 18.28
CA GLY A 320 -7.33 -0.86 19.32
C GLY A 320 -5.92 -0.29 19.55
N HIS A 321 -5.68 0.29 20.72
CA HIS A 321 -4.40 0.94 21.09
C HIS A 321 -3.49 -0.02 21.88
N GLN A 322 -2.33 -0.35 21.31
CA GLN A 322 -1.37 -1.34 21.80
C GLN A 322 0.07 -0.84 21.55
N PRO A 323 0.53 0.23 22.24
CA PRO A 323 1.77 0.94 21.91
C PRO A 323 3.04 0.09 22.02
N GLY A 324 3.02 -1.00 22.80
CA GLY A 324 4.14 -1.95 22.89
C GLY A 324 4.48 -2.64 21.57
N LEU A 325 3.56 -2.68 20.61
CA LEU A 325 3.76 -3.25 19.27
C LEU A 325 4.47 -2.29 18.30
N GLY A 326 4.68 -1.02 18.66
CA GLY A 326 5.42 -0.09 17.80
C GLY A 326 6.91 -0.40 17.80
N GLU A 327 7.46 -0.89 16.69
CA GLU A 327 8.92 -0.98 16.52
C GLU A 327 9.58 0.41 16.48
N VAL A 328 10.92 0.46 16.54
CA VAL A 328 11.68 1.72 16.57
C VAL A 328 11.50 2.60 15.32
N TYR A 329 11.00 2.00 14.24
CA TYR A 329 10.66 2.66 12.98
C TYR A 329 9.17 2.95 12.82
N ILE A 330 8.33 2.62 13.82
CA ILE A 330 6.90 2.89 13.80
C ILE A 330 6.59 4.25 14.43
N SER A 331 5.76 4.98 13.72
CA SER A 331 5.15 6.24 14.12
C SER A 331 3.66 6.25 13.77
N THR A 332 2.93 7.31 14.16
CA THR A 332 1.57 7.57 13.67
C THR A 332 1.47 7.50 12.15
N GLY A 333 2.47 8.03 11.42
CA GLY A 333 2.47 8.00 9.96
C GLY A 333 2.57 6.59 9.39
N SER A 334 3.32 5.71 10.05
CA SER A 334 3.51 4.34 9.58
C SER A 334 2.19 3.56 9.46
N LEU A 335 1.22 3.89 10.30
CA LEU A 335 -0.07 3.19 10.43
C LEU A 335 -0.97 3.38 9.20
N TYR A 336 -0.75 4.44 8.41
CA TYR A 336 -1.55 4.74 7.23
C TYR A 336 -1.38 3.76 6.08
N LEU A 337 -0.41 2.83 6.17
CA LEU A 337 -0.35 1.70 5.25
C LEU A 337 -1.58 0.80 5.34
N ALA A 338 -2.36 0.91 6.41
CA ALA A 338 -3.68 0.32 6.51
C ALA A 338 -4.61 0.67 5.32
N SER A 339 -4.38 1.81 4.66
CA SER A 339 -5.21 2.27 3.54
C SER A 339 -5.22 1.32 2.33
N VAL A 340 -4.17 0.52 2.14
CA VAL A 340 -4.04 -0.40 0.98
C VAL A 340 -5.07 -1.53 0.97
N ILE A 341 -5.81 -1.74 2.05
CA ILE A 341 -6.96 -2.66 2.05
C ILE A 341 -8.07 -2.17 1.13
N PHE A 342 -8.12 -0.85 0.87
CA PHE A 342 -9.17 -0.19 0.10
C PHE A 342 -8.89 -0.12 -1.40
N LEU A 343 -7.79 -0.72 -1.89
CA LEU A 343 -7.51 -0.78 -3.34
C LEU A 343 -8.71 -1.24 -4.20
N PRO A 344 -9.56 -2.21 -3.76
CA PRO A 344 -10.75 -2.60 -4.53
C PRO A 344 -11.79 -1.49 -4.73
N LEU A 345 -11.72 -0.37 -4.00
CA LEU A 345 -12.55 0.81 -4.30
C LEU A 345 -12.26 1.40 -5.70
N GLY A 346 -11.10 1.09 -6.27
CA GLY A 346 -10.76 1.38 -7.67
C GLY A 346 -11.50 0.50 -8.71
N LEU A 347 -12.31 -0.46 -8.28
CA LEU A 347 -13.16 -1.24 -9.18
C LEU A 347 -14.46 -0.48 -9.50
N LYS A 348 -14.95 -0.67 -10.74
CA LYS A 348 -16.27 -0.20 -11.19
C LYS A 348 -17.38 -0.79 -10.34
N GLU A 349 -18.50 -0.09 -10.19
CA GLU A 349 -19.65 -0.61 -9.42
C GLU A 349 -20.10 -2.00 -9.90
N THR A 350 -20.06 -2.24 -11.21
CA THR A 350 -20.51 -3.49 -11.84
C THR A 350 -19.53 -4.65 -11.69
N ALA A 351 -18.36 -4.44 -11.07
CA ALA A 351 -17.38 -5.50 -10.87
C ALA A 351 -17.98 -6.63 -10.00
N PRO A 352 -17.71 -7.91 -10.30
CA PRO A 352 -18.14 -9.04 -9.48
C PRO A 352 -17.76 -8.88 -8.00
N PHE A 353 -16.62 -8.25 -7.70
CA PHE A 353 -16.22 -7.92 -6.33
C PHE A 353 -17.30 -7.16 -5.56
N TRP A 354 -18.07 -6.28 -6.20
CA TRP A 354 -19.18 -5.55 -5.58
C TRP A 354 -20.55 -6.20 -5.78
N GLN A 355 -20.77 -6.87 -6.91
CA GLN A 355 -22.08 -7.41 -7.30
C GLN A 355 -22.34 -8.82 -6.78
N ASP A 356 -21.32 -9.66 -6.69
CA ASP A 356 -21.48 -11.04 -6.24
C ASP A 356 -21.95 -11.07 -4.78
N LYS A 357 -22.75 -12.08 -4.45
CA LYS A 357 -23.15 -12.33 -3.07
C LYS A 357 -21.91 -12.56 -2.21
N ALA A 358 -21.90 -12.00 -1.00
CA ALA A 358 -20.85 -12.28 -0.02
C ALA A 358 -20.79 -13.79 0.26
N GLN A 359 -19.58 -14.36 0.23
CA GLN A 359 -19.34 -15.78 0.47
C GLN A 359 -18.38 -15.94 1.65
N PRO A 360 -18.53 -16.99 2.48
CA PRO A 360 -17.54 -17.29 3.50
C PRO A 360 -16.18 -17.60 2.87
N TRP A 361 -15.10 -17.11 3.49
CA TRP A 361 -13.71 -17.37 3.09
C TRP A 361 -13.24 -18.75 3.50
N THR A 362 -12.13 -19.23 2.93
CA THR A 362 -11.70 -20.63 2.98
C THR A 362 -11.71 -21.20 4.39
N THR A 363 -11.07 -20.48 5.33
CA THR A 363 -10.99 -20.93 6.72
C THR A 363 -12.34 -20.89 7.40
N LYS A 364 -13.19 -19.89 7.16
CA LYS A 364 -14.56 -19.87 7.69
C LYS A 364 -15.39 -21.06 7.19
N ARG A 365 -15.24 -21.44 5.92
CA ARG A 365 -15.90 -22.61 5.32
C ARG A 365 -15.44 -23.92 5.97
N LEU A 366 -14.11 -24.09 6.11
CA LEU A 366 -13.52 -25.27 6.77
C LEU A 366 -14.02 -25.45 8.20
N PHE A 367 -14.03 -24.37 9.00
CA PHE A 367 -14.50 -24.42 10.39
C PHE A 367 -16.03 -24.50 10.53
N ASN A 368 -16.79 -24.30 9.44
CA ASN A 368 -18.21 -24.63 9.35
C ASN A 368 -18.47 -26.09 8.91
N GLY A 369 -17.41 -26.87 8.65
CA GLY A 369 -17.53 -28.27 8.23
C GLY A 369 -17.82 -28.47 6.74
N GLU A 370 -17.60 -27.45 5.90
CA GLU A 370 -17.73 -27.61 4.44
C GLU A 370 -16.59 -28.47 3.87
N ASP A 371 -16.92 -29.37 2.96
CA ASP A 371 -15.96 -30.20 2.23
C ASP A 371 -15.31 -29.40 1.09
N LEU A 372 -13.99 -29.20 1.16
CA LEU A 372 -13.20 -28.39 0.22
C LEU A 372 -12.05 -29.20 -0.39
N LYS A 373 -11.56 -28.75 -1.55
CA LYS A 373 -10.36 -29.31 -2.17
C LYS A 373 -9.12 -29.05 -1.30
N ASN A 374 -8.16 -29.98 -1.38
CA ASN A 374 -6.83 -29.82 -0.81
C ASN A 374 -6.14 -28.56 -1.35
N ASP A 375 -5.32 -27.93 -0.49
CA ASP A 375 -4.39 -26.89 -0.91
C ASP A 375 -3.13 -27.54 -1.49
N TYR A 376 -2.63 -27.02 -2.62
CA TYR A 376 -1.43 -27.52 -3.28
C TYR A 376 -0.38 -26.42 -3.37
N PRO A 377 0.90 -26.73 -3.14
CA PRO A 377 1.97 -25.78 -3.36
C PRO A 377 2.12 -25.48 -4.85
N LEU A 378 2.77 -24.37 -5.19
CA LEU A 378 3.25 -24.17 -6.57
C LEU A 378 4.23 -25.28 -6.97
N ASP A 379 4.07 -25.82 -8.17
CA ASP A 379 5.10 -26.61 -8.82
C ASP A 379 6.31 -25.70 -9.07
N ASN A 380 7.50 -26.11 -8.60
CA ASN A 380 8.72 -25.29 -8.63
C ASN A 380 9.23 -24.99 -10.04
#